data_AF-A0A947FPR1-F1
#
_entry.id   AF-A0A947FPR1-F1
#
_cell.length_a   1.000
_cell.length_b   1.000
_cell.length_c   1.000
_cell.angle_alpha   90.00
_cell.angle_beta   90.00
_cell.angle_gamma   90.00
#
_symmetry.space_group_name_H-M   'P 1'
#
loop_
_entity.id
_entity.type
_entity.pdbx_description
1 polymer ?
#
loop_
_entity_poly.entity_id
_entity_poly.type
_entity_poly.pdbx_seq_one_letter_code
_entity_poly.pdbx_strand_id
1 'polypeptide(L)' 'VTTSVDGIEECAEGAEVVIKRDGSEVARATTDVFGEFKIDKLDPGSGQYELEVRSVSASVSTKFDLGDDSLYLGVLTLAA' A
#
# COMPACT_ATOMS: atom_id res chain seq x y z
N VAL A 1 3.95 -4.08 -5.10
CA VAL A 1 3.88 -2.67 -5.57
C VAL A 1 4.86 -2.53 -6.71
N THR A 2 4.44 -1.95 -7.83
CA THR A 2 5.28 -1.77 -9.02
C THR A 2 5.37 -0.30 -9.42
N THR A 3 6.39 0.02 -10.21
CA THR A 3 6.55 1.31 -10.87
C THR A 3 7.01 1.09 -12.31
N SER A 4 6.89 2.10 -13.15
CA SER A 4 7.34 2.03 -14.56
C SER A 4 8.63 2.82 -14.73
N VAL A 5 9.71 2.14 -15.11
CA VAL A 5 11.01 2.74 -15.42
C VAL A 5 11.28 2.51 -16.91
N ASP A 6 11.34 3.60 -17.69
CA ASP A 6 11.54 3.54 -19.14
C ASP A 6 10.57 2.60 -19.88
N GLY A 7 9.33 2.49 -19.39
CA GLY A 7 8.28 1.64 -19.95
C GLY A 7 8.36 0.17 -19.53
N ILE A 8 9.26 -0.18 -18.63
CA ILE A 8 9.39 -1.52 -18.03
C ILE A 8 8.76 -1.49 -16.63
N GLU A 9 7.94 -2.48 -16.31
CA GLU A 9 7.39 -2.64 -14.98
C GLU A 9 8.44 -3.24 -14.05
N GLU A 10 8.75 -2.52 -12.97
CA GLU A 10 9.75 -2.88 -11.97
C GLU A 10 9.12 -2.94 -10.57
N CYS A 11 9.67 -3.77 -9.69
CA CYS A 11 9.26 -3.80 -8.28
C CYS A 11 9.69 -2.50 -7.58
N ALA A 12 8.76 -1.85 -6.90
CA ALA A 12 9.04 -0.60 -6.20
C ALA A 12 9.57 -0.92 -4.79
N GLU A 13 10.88 -1.15 -4.66
CA GLU A 13 11.56 -1.27 -3.36
C GLU A 13 11.62 0.08 -2.63
N GLY A 14 11.46 0.07 -1.31
CA GLY A 14 11.67 1.26 -0.48
C GLY A 14 10.52 2.28 -0.54
N ALA A 15 9.40 1.95 -1.18
CA ALA A 15 8.22 2.80 -1.21
C ALA A 15 7.55 2.83 0.17
N GLU A 16 7.15 4.03 0.60
CA GLU A 16 6.45 4.24 1.87
C GLU A 16 4.97 3.86 1.71
N VAL A 17 4.47 3.00 2.59
CA VAL A 17 3.07 2.60 2.67
C VAL A 17 2.47 3.18 3.94
N VAL A 18 1.36 3.91 3.81
CA VAL A 18 0.62 4.51 4.92
C VAL A 18 -0.83 4.02 4.88
N ILE A 19 -1.32 3.53 6.00
CA ILE A 19 -2.75 3.23 6.21
C ILE A 19 -3.37 4.34 7.04
N LYS A 20 -4.48 4.88 6.56
CA LYS A 20 -5.28 5.88 7.25
C LYS A 20 -6.68 5.36 7.54
N ARG A 21 -7.22 5.80 8.67
CA ARG A 21 -8.61 5.61 9.06
C ARG A 21 -9.14 6.93 9.60
N ASP A 22 -10.30 7.35 9.12
CA ASP A 22 -10.91 8.64 9.51
C ASP A 22 -9.93 9.83 9.36
N GLY A 23 -9.10 9.79 8.32
CA GLY A 23 -8.08 10.81 8.01
C GLY A 23 -6.80 10.76 8.84
N SER A 24 -6.69 9.86 9.82
CA SER A 24 -5.52 9.71 10.67
C SER A 24 -4.68 8.49 10.28
N GLU A 25 -3.35 8.64 10.26
CA GLU A 25 -2.43 7.51 10.07
C GLU A 25 -2.56 6.53 11.25
N VAL A 26 -2.77 5.25 10.94
CA VAL A 26 -2.89 4.17 11.93
C VAL A 26 -1.79 3.11 11.78
N ALA A 27 -1.16 3.03 10.60
CA ALA A 27 -0.04 2.12 10.36
C ALA A 27 0.85 2.62 9.22
N ARG A 28 2.11 2.18 9.25
CA ARG A 28 3.12 2.47 8.24
C ARG A 28 4.00 1.25 7.98
N ALA A 29 4.43 1.08 6.73
CA ALA A 29 5.45 0.12 6.33
C ALA A 29 6.30 0.66 5.18
N THR A 30 7.32 -0.11 4.80
CA THR A 30 8.15 0.14 3.62
C THR A 30 8.17 -1.15 2.80
N THR A 31 8.08 -1.02 1.48
CA THR A 31 8.14 -2.18 0.59
C THR A 31 9.54 -2.78 0.54
N ASP A 32 9.61 -4.10 0.44
CA ASP A 32 10.86 -4.84 0.28
C ASP A 32 11.35 -4.87 -1.19
N VAL A 33 12.41 -5.65 -1.45
CA VAL A 33 13.04 -5.82 -2.78
C VAL A 33 12.09 -6.39 -3.84
N PHE A 34 11.00 -7.03 -3.44
CA PHE A 34 9.96 -7.55 -4.33
C PHE A 34 8.76 -6.59 -4.44
N GLY A 35 8.87 -5.39 -3.85
CA GLY A 35 7.77 -4.44 -3.77
C GLY A 35 6.64 -4.92 -2.86
N GLU A 36 6.88 -5.92 -2.01
CA GLU A 36 5.88 -6.48 -1.11
C GLU A 36 5.88 -5.73 0.23
N PHE A 37 4.73 -5.72 0.89
CA PHE A 37 4.59 -5.20 2.25
C PHE A 37 3.47 -5.94 2.96
N LYS A 38 3.51 -5.93 4.29
CA LYS A 38 2.44 -6.46 5.13
C LYS A 38 2.20 -5.54 6.31
N ILE A 39 0.93 -5.26 6.59
CA ILE A 39 0.48 -4.55 7.79
C ILE A 39 -0.30 -5.56 8.64
N ASP A 40 0.26 -5.94 9.78
CA ASP A 40 -0.40 -6.79 10.76
C ASP A 40 -1.07 -5.94 11.86
N LYS A 41 -1.85 -6.58 12.74
CA LYS A 41 -2.44 -5.99 13.96
C LYS A 41 -3.43 -4.84 13.71
N LEU A 42 -4.06 -4.81 12.54
CA LEU A 42 -5.31 -4.05 12.37
C LEU A 42 -6.45 -4.84 13.03
N ASP A 43 -7.41 -4.13 13.60
CA ASP A 43 -8.57 -4.77 14.22
C ASP A 43 -9.38 -5.54 13.16
N PRO A 44 -9.72 -6.83 13.38
CA PRO A 44 -10.59 -7.58 12.47
C PRO A 44 -11.99 -6.94 12.38
N GLY A 45 -12.60 -6.99 11.21
CA GLY A 45 -13.95 -6.47 10.97
C GLY A 45 -14.07 -4.95 11.14
N SER A 46 -12.95 -4.24 11.05
CA SER A 46 -12.89 -2.80 11.35
C SER A 46 -13.36 -1.89 10.21
N GLY A 47 -13.67 -2.45 9.05
CA GLY A 47 -14.31 -1.73 7.95
C GLY A 47 -13.31 -0.94 7.10
N GLN A 48 -13.70 0.27 6.67
CA GLN A 48 -12.99 1.01 5.64
C GLN A 48 -11.67 1.63 6.10
N TYR A 49 -10.64 1.44 5.29
CA TYR A 49 -9.35 2.12 5.37
C TYR A 49 -9.00 2.79 4.04
N GLU A 50 -8.06 3.71 4.10
CA GLU A 50 -7.36 4.27 2.96
C GLU A 50 -5.89 3.84 3.01
N LEU A 51 -5.39 3.30 1.90
CA LEU A 51 -3.99 2.97 1.70
C LEU A 51 -3.38 3.98 0.73
N GLU A 52 -2.20 4.47 1.08
CA GLU A 52 -1.40 5.35 0.24
C GLU A 52 0.01 4.77 0.15
N VAL A 53 0.50 4.55 -1.07
CA VAL A 53 1.89 4.18 -1.34
C VAL A 53 2.58 5.31 -2.08
N ARG A 54 3.78 5.68 -1.65
CA ARG A 54 4.55 6.77 -2.22
C ARG A 54 6.01 6.37 -2.44
N SER A 55 6.54 6.79 -3.57
CA SER A 55 7.96 6.81 -3.89
C SER A 55 8.42 8.26 -4.05
N VAL A 56 9.68 8.47 -4.46
CA VAL A 56 10.24 9.81 -4.69
C VAL A 56 9.47 10.61 -5.74
N SER A 57 8.92 9.95 -6.76
CA SER A 57 8.32 10.61 -7.93
C SER A 57 6.92 10.16 -8.31
N ALA A 58 6.37 9.18 -7.60
CA ALA A 58 5.09 8.56 -7.96
C ALA A 58 4.33 8.05 -6.73
N SER A 59 3.01 7.94 -6.84
CA SER A 59 2.14 7.47 -5.77
C SER A 59 0.93 6.72 -6.29
N VAL A 60 0.28 5.98 -5.39
CA VAL A 60 -1.03 5.38 -5.63
C VAL A 60 -1.81 5.38 -4.32
N SER A 61 -3.12 5.62 -4.40
CA SER A 61 -4.02 5.46 -3.27
C SER A 61 -5.20 4.58 -3.63
N THR A 62 -5.67 3.82 -2.64
CA THR A 62 -6.86 2.99 -2.78
C THR A 62 -7.59 2.86 -1.45
N LYS A 63 -8.89 2.60 -1.52
CA LYS A 63 -9.71 2.30 -0.34
C LYS A 63 -10.08 0.83 -0.33
N PHE A 64 -10.15 0.26 0.86
CA PHE A 64 -10.54 -1.13 1.04
C PHE A 64 -11.28 -1.32 2.36
N ASP A 65 -12.13 -2.33 2.43
CA ASP A 65 -12.81 -2.75 3.65
C ASP A 65 -12.13 -3.99 4.23
N LEU A 66 -11.71 -3.90 5.50
CA LEU A 66 -11.13 -5.02 6.23
C LEU A 66 -12.22 -5.76 7.02
N GLY A 67 -12.48 -7.00 6.60
CA GLY A 67 -13.31 -7.97 7.32
C GLY A 67 -12.54 -8.69 8.41
N ASP A 68 -13.01 -9.86 8.82
CA ASP A 68 -12.38 -10.67 9.87
C ASP A 68 -11.05 -11.32 9.42
N ASP A 69 -10.91 -11.58 8.12
CA ASP A 69 -9.74 -12.21 7.52
C ASP A 69 -8.75 -11.21 6.93
N SER A 70 -7.52 -11.67 6.69
CA SER A 70 -6.51 -10.90 5.97
C SER A 70 -6.91 -10.68 4.51
N LEU A 71 -6.58 -9.50 3.97
CA LEU A 71 -6.91 -9.10 2.60
C LEU A 71 -5.64 -8.90 1.76
N TYR A 72 -5.64 -9.47 0.55
CA TYR A 72 -4.65 -9.18 -0.47
C TYR A 72 -5.22 -8.18 -1.49
N LEU A 73 -4.56 -7.02 -1.63
CA LEU A 73 -5.02 -5.92 -2.49
C LEU A 73 -4.57 -6.04 -3.96
N GLY A 74 -3.86 -7.10 -4.31
CA GLY A 74 -3.31 -7.29 -5.65
C GLY A 74 -2.06 -6.44 -5.91
N VAL A 75 -1.79 -6.21 -7.19
CA VAL A 75 -0.66 -5.37 -7.63
C VAL A 75 -1.08 -3.91 -7.62
N LEU A 76 -0.36 -3.09 -6.85
CA LEU A 76 -0.51 -1.65 -6.82
C LEU A 76 0.60 -1.02 -7.67
N THR A 77 0.23 -0.32 -8.74
CA THR A 77 1.18 0.36 -9.63
C THR A 77 1.21 1.85 -9.31
N LEU A 78 2.42 2.37 -9.04
CA LEU A 78 2.63 3.80 -8.78
C LEU A 78 2.47 4.61 -10.07
N ALA A 79 1.74 5.72 -9.99
CA ALA A 79 1.58 6.68 -11.07
C ALA A 79 2.20 8.04 -10.68
N ALA A 80 2.84 8.70 -11.64
CA ALA A 80 3.41 10.04 -11.50
C ALA A 80 2.33 11.13 -11.63
#